data_AF-A0A9W8I6H8-F1
#
_entry.id   AF-A0A9W8I6H8-F1
#
_cell.length_a   1.000
_cell.length_b   1.000
_cell.length_c   1.000
_cell.angle_alpha   90.00
_cell.angle_beta   90.00
_cell.angle_gamma   90.00
#
_symmetry.space_group_name_H-M   'P 1'
#
loop_
_entity.id
_entity.type
_entity.pdbx_description
1 polymer ?
#
loop_
_entity_poly.entity_id
_entity_poly.type
_entity_poly.pdbx_seq_one_letter_code
_entity_poly.pdbx_strand_id
1 'polypeptide(L)'
;MLTGDHPQTAAAIARQVGILQEEEEEEKSGHQVMQLGPLVMTAREFDRLSNEEIDALPELPHVIARCSPDTKVKMIEAMHRRNGIVAMTGDGVNDSPSLKFADVGIAMGITGSDVAKQASEIILTDDNFATIVRAIREGRRVFSNIQRFCCVLVSGNVAELVCLVIGLAFRDKFDETVFPLSPVAILVNNLLTGTPPAMALGVEKAWPTIMDEPPRSPTSGLFTWEVLSDITFYGFTIGLLSIADFWLVMNGFGDGNMGENCNREYSESCELVFRARGTVFATLTLAILLHGYNCRRLRGPMWNWNMIKRFFENIFLFSGFLCGTILCLLCIYVPGLNTSVLKLKHISWEWGIVIITLLIFLIISEIYKFGKRKLCKPLAVATEEQGRLQRIWTENTLASSTGGLSK
;
A
#
# COMPACT_ATOMS: atom_id res chain seq x y z
N MET A 1 14.76 -26.08 4.07
CA MET A 1 16.23 -26.26 3.93
C MET A 1 16.51 -27.27 2.84
N LEU A 2 17.29 -26.91 1.82
CA LEU A 2 17.69 -27.80 0.73
C LEU A 2 19.21 -27.85 0.68
N THR A 3 19.82 -28.96 1.12
CA THR A 3 21.28 -29.05 1.30
C THR A 3 21.88 -30.29 0.63
N GLY A 4 23.15 -30.21 0.26
CA GLY A 4 23.97 -31.35 -0.17
C GLY A 4 24.45 -32.24 0.98
N ASP A 5 24.27 -31.80 2.23
CA ASP A 5 24.79 -32.49 3.42
C ASP A 5 24.12 -33.85 3.70
N HIS A 6 24.74 -34.58 4.62
CA HIS A 6 24.15 -35.81 5.16
C HIS A 6 22.83 -35.52 5.89
N PRO A 7 21.79 -36.38 5.75
CA PRO A 7 20.47 -36.15 6.38
C PRO A 7 20.51 -35.89 7.88
N GLN A 8 21.37 -36.62 8.62
CA GLN A 8 21.54 -36.45 10.06
C GLN A 8 22.11 -35.07 10.42
N THR A 9 23.11 -34.59 9.66
CA THR A 9 23.71 -33.26 9.85
C THR A 9 22.70 -32.17 9.50
N ALA A 10 22.00 -32.33 8.37
CA ALA A 10 20.98 -31.38 7.93
C ALA A 10 19.85 -31.25 8.96
N ALA A 11 19.36 -32.37 9.50
CA ALA A 11 18.33 -32.38 10.54
C ALA A 11 18.83 -31.73 11.85
N ALA A 12 20.07 -32.00 12.27
CA ALA A 12 20.65 -31.39 13.45
C ALA A 12 20.75 -29.86 13.32
N ILE A 13 21.25 -29.36 12.18
CA ILE A 13 21.33 -27.93 11.91
C ILE A 13 19.92 -27.33 11.84
N ALA A 14 18.98 -27.98 11.15
CA ALA A 14 17.60 -27.51 11.01
C ALA A 14 16.89 -27.35 12.37
N ARG A 15 17.14 -28.22 13.34
CA ARG A 15 16.65 -28.05 14.71
C ARG A 15 17.30 -26.85 15.41
N GLN A 16 18.62 -26.71 15.32
CA GLN A 16 19.36 -25.59 15.94
C GLN A 16 18.88 -24.21 15.44
N VAL A 17 18.51 -24.11 14.15
CA VAL A 17 18.01 -22.85 13.56
C VAL A 17 16.49 -22.71 13.63
N GLY A 18 15.78 -23.67 14.25
CA GLY A 18 14.34 -23.62 14.46
C GLY A 18 13.48 -23.83 13.21
N ILE A 19 14.01 -24.52 12.18
CA ILE A 19 13.21 -24.99 11.02
C ILE A 19 12.38 -26.22 11.41
N LEU A 20 12.97 -27.12 12.20
CA LEU A 20 12.27 -28.25 12.80
C LEU A 20 12.04 -27.93 14.29
N GLN A 21 10.82 -28.13 14.79
CA GLN A 21 10.54 -27.98 16.22
C GLN A 21 11.01 -29.20 17.01
N GLU A 22 11.47 -29.01 18.25
CA GLU A 22 11.94 -30.11 19.12
C GLU A 22 10.79 -31.02 19.57
N GLU A 23 9.55 -30.52 19.63
CA GLU A 23 8.38 -31.21 20.21
C GLU A 23 7.63 -32.14 19.24
N GLU A 24 7.83 -32.04 17.91
CA GLU A 24 7.03 -32.81 16.93
C GLU A 24 7.41 -34.31 16.82
N GLU A 25 8.48 -34.77 17.47
CA GLU A 25 8.95 -36.16 17.43
C GLU A 25 8.79 -36.93 18.76
N GLU A 26 8.63 -36.27 19.91
CA GLU A 26 8.53 -36.99 21.20
C GLU A 26 7.20 -37.75 21.38
N GLU A 27 6.13 -37.34 20.70
CA GLU A 27 4.80 -37.94 20.92
C GLU A 27 4.54 -39.24 20.13
N LYS A 28 5.40 -39.63 19.17
CA LYS A 28 5.13 -40.81 18.31
C LYS A 28 6.11 -41.98 18.41
N SER A 29 7.29 -41.80 19.02
CA SER A 29 8.28 -42.87 19.07
C SER A 29 8.97 -42.90 20.42
N GLY A 30 8.42 -43.66 21.36
CA GLY A 30 9.00 -43.93 22.69
C GLY A 30 10.30 -44.76 22.68
N HIS A 31 11.18 -44.60 21.69
CA HIS A 31 12.49 -45.23 21.60
C HIS A 31 13.52 -44.21 21.08
N GLN A 32 14.63 -44.07 21.81
CA GLN A 32 15.80 -43.20 21.55
C GLN A 32 16.58 -43.56 20.26
N VAL A 33 15.91 -43.69 19.13
CA VAL A 33 16.55 -43.75 17.82
C VAL A 33 16.08 -42.54 17.04
N MET A 34 17.05 -41.74 16.58
CA MET A 34 16.91 -40.57 15.73
C MET A 34 16.26 -40.96 14.38
N GLN A 35 14.98 -41.35 14.40
CA GLN A 35 14.20 -41.57 13.19
C GLN A 35 13.88 -40.21 12.62
N LEU A 36 14.31 -40.00 11.38
CA LEU A 36 13.95 -38.82 10.60
C LEU A 36 12.41 -38.86 10.41
N GLY A 37 11.68 -37.95 11.05
CA GLY A 37 10.24 -37.80 10.84
C GLY A 37 9.90 -37.46 9.37
N PRO A 38 8.61 -37.45 9.00
CA PRO A 38 8.16 -37.22 7.61
C PRO A 38 8.56 -35.84 7.05
N LEU A 39 9.02 -34.91 7.90
CA LEU A 39 9.48 -33.57 7.53
C LEU A 39 10.93 -33.54 7.03
N VAL A 40 11.69 -34.62 7.19
CA VAL A 40 13.05 -34.74 6.66
C VAL A 40 13.13 -35.89 5.67
N MET A 41 13.57 -35.60 4.45
CA MET A 41 13.63 -36.58 3.38
C MET A 41 14.95 -36.48 2.60
N THR A 42 15.40 -37.58 2.01
CA THR A 42 16.54 -37.54 1.08
C THR A 42 16.08 -37.12 -0.32
N ALA A 43 16.96 -36.48 -1.10
CA ALA A 43 16.67 -36.14 -2.49
C ALA A 43 16.23 -37.35 -3.31
N ARG A 44 16.85 -38.53 -3.09
CA ARG A 44 16.48 -39.78 -3.77
C ARG A 44 15.03 -40.20 -3.52
N GLU A 45 14.52 -39.97 -2.31
CA GLU A 45 13.13 -40.27 -1.97
C GLU A 45 12.19 -39.24 -2.58
N PHE A 46 12.51 -37.95 -2.48
CA PHE A 46 11.70 -36.87 -3.05
C PHE A 46 11.63 -36.92 -4.58
N ASP A 47 12.75 -37.23 -5.24
CA ASP A 47 12.86 -37.25 -6.69
C ASP A 47 12.06 -38.43 -7.29
N ARG A 48 11.85 -39.50 -6.52
CA ARG A 48 11.01 -40.65 -6.91
C ARG A 48 9.52 -40.34 -6.90
N LEU A 49 9.07 -39.40 -6.08
CA LEU A 49 7.66 -39.05 -5.99
C LEU A 49 7.20 -38.36 -7.29
N SER A 50 6.02 -38.72 -7.78
CA SER A 50 5.37 -37.99 -8.87
C SER A 50 4.91 -36.60 -8.40
N ASN A 51 4.56 -35.72 -9.34
CA ASN A 51 4.03 -34.40 -8.97
C ASN A 51 2.71 -34.53 -8.20
N GLU A 52 1.86 -35.49 -8.55
CA GLU A 52 0.60 -35.78 -7.87
C GLU A 52 0.83 -36.31 -6.44
N GLU A 53 1.83 -37.17 -6.25
CA GLU A 53 2.21 -37.66 -4.93
C GLU A 53 2.77 -36.54 -4.05
N ILE A 54 3.61 -35.68 -4.62
CA ILE A 54 4.14 -34.49 -3.93
C ILE A 54 3.01 -33.55 -3.54
N ASP A 55 2.05 -33.32 -4.43
CA ASP A 55 0.92 -32.40 -4.18
C ASP A 55 -0.08 -32.99 -3.18
N ALA A 56 -0.18 -34.32 -3.09
CA ALA A 56 -1.00 -35.04 -2.12
C ALA A 56 -0.42 -35.04 -0.69
N LEU A 57 0.86 -34.69 -0.51
CA LEU A 57 1.44 -34.58 0.83
C LEU A 57 0.72 -33.50 1.65
N PRO A 58 0.35 -33.77 2.91
CA PRO A 58 -0.28 -32.76 3.76
C PRO A 58 0.62 -31.54 3.92
N GLU A 59 1.93 -31.77 4.03
CA GLU A 59 2.96 -30.75 4.10
C GLU A 59 4.19 -31.19 3.31
N LEU A 60 4.85 -30.24 2.65
CA LEU A 60 6.11 -30.52 1.97
C LEU A 60 7.24 -30.70 2.99
N PRO A 61 8.24 -31.56 2.72
CA PRO A 61 9.36 -31.76 3.62
C PRO A 61 10.08 -30.43 3.89
N HIS A 62 10.30 -30.12 5.16
CA HIS A 62 11.03 -28.92 5.57
C HIS A 62 12.52 -29.03 5.29
N VAL A 63 13.06 -30.26 5.30
CA VAL A 63 14.48 -30.53 5.04
C VAL A 63 14.60 -31.60 3.96
N ILE A 64 15.26 -31.26 2.85
CA ILE A 64 15.71 -32.24 1.86
C ILE A 64 17.25 -32.25 1.85
N ALA A 65 17.81 -33.43 2.06
CA ALA A 65 19.26 -33.65 2.15
C ALA A 65 19.81 -34.36 0.90
N ARG A 66 21.11 -34.15 0.63
CA ARG A 66 21.80 -34.58 -0.61
C ARG A 66 21.11 -34.09 -1.90
N CYS A 67 20.61 -32.86 -1.90
CA CYS A 67 19.91 -32.26 -3.05
C CYS A 67 20.81 -32.12 -4.28
N SER A 68 20.27 -32.50 -5.44
CA SER A 68 20.79 -32.04 -6.73
C SER A 68 20.21 -30.66 -7.10
N PRO A 69 20.80 -29.93 -8.07
CA PRO A 69 20.20 -28.71 -8.61
C PRO A 69 18.74 -28.93 -9.06
N ASP A 70 18.46 -30.05 -9.73
CA ASP A 70 17.12 -30.39 -10.22
C ASP A 70 16.14 -30.65 -9.08
N THR A 71 16.58 -31.31 -8.00
CA THR A 71 15.77 -31.51 -6.78
C THR A 71 15.31 -30.16 -6.19
N LYS A 72 16.19 -29.14 -6.21
CA LYS A 72 15.85 -27.80 -5.71
C LYS A 72 14.78 -27.13 -6.57
N VAL A 73 14.90 -27.21 -7.89
CA VAL A 73 13.89 -26.70 -8.83
C VAL A 73 12.55 -27.43 -8.65
N LYS A 74 12.57 -28.76 -8.52
CA LYS A 74 11.36 -29.58 -8.29
C LYS A 74 10.60 -29.15 -7.03
N MET A 75 11.31 -28.79 -5.96
CA MET A 75 10.69 -28.26 -4.73
C MET A 75 10.03 -26.89 -4.96
N ILE A 76 10.66 -26.01 -5.75
CA ILE A 76 10.10 -24.70 -6.11
C ILE A 76 8.81 -24.89 -6.91
N GLU A 77 8.82 -25.77 -7.91
CA GLU A 77 7.63 -26.09 -8.72
C GLU A 77 6.50 -26.67 -7.85
N ALA A 78 6.82 -27.52 -6.87
CA ALA A 78 5.84 -28.04 -5.93
C ALA A 78 5.20 -26.93 -5.07
N MET A 79 5.99 -25.95 -4.62
CA MET A 79 5.47 -24.77 -3.92
C MET A 79 4.60 -23.89 -4.84
N HIS A 80 5.01 -23.71 -6.10
CA HIS A 80 4.21 -22.96 -7.09
C HIS A 80 2.86 -23.61 -7.37
N ARG A 81 2.80 -24.94 -7.51
CA ARG A 81 1.53 -25.69 -7.65
C ARG A 81 0.60 -25.53 -6.44
N ARG A 82 1.18 -25.25 -5.27
CA ARG A 82 0.46 -24.94 -4.03
C ARG A 82 0.15 -23.44 -3.85
N ASN A 83 0.29 -22.63 -4.91
CA ASN A 83 0.11 -21.18 -4.90
C ASN A 83 1.01 -20.45 -3.87
N GLY A 84 2.19 -21.00 -3.59
CA GLY A 84 3.21 -20.32 -2.80
C GLY A 84 3.99 -19.31 -3.63
N ILE A 85 4.44 -18.22 -2.99
CA ILE A 85 5.51 -17.36 -3.52
C ILE A 85 6.82 -17.83 -2.88
N VAL A 86 7.81 -18.14 -3.71
CA VAL A 86 9.05 -18.77 -3.27
C VAL A 86 10.20 -17.79 -3.37
N ALA A 87 10.86 -17.55 -2.23
CA ALA A 87 12.18 -16.94 -2.20
C ALA A 87 13.23 -18.05 -2.00
N MET A 88 14.23 -18.10 -2.87
CA MET A 88 15.31 -19.08 -2.80
C MET A 88 16.62 -18.38 -2.45
N THR A 89 17.38 -18.92 -1.50
CA THR A 89 18.71 -18.43 -1.13
C THR A 89 19.78 -19.41 -1.56
N GLY A 90 20.90 -18.92 -2.11
CA GLY A 90 22.01 -19.75 -2.56
C GLY A 90 23.30 -18.97 -2.74
N ASP A 91 24.42 -19.69 -2.73
CA ASP A 91 25.77 -19.14 -2.85
C ASP A 91 26.57 -19.82 -3.97
N GLY A 92 26.28 -21.09 -4.24
CA GLY A 92 26.97 -21.89 -5.24
C GLY A 92 26.44 -21.72 -6.67
N VAL A 93 27.29 -22.06 -7.64
CA VAL A 93 26.90 -22.18 -9.07
C VAL A 93 25.78 -23.21 -9.26
N ASN A 94 25.73 -24.22 -8.39
CA ASN A 94 24.69 -25.25 -8.37
C ASN A 94 23.31 -24.70 -7.98
N ASP A 95 23.25 -23.53 -7.35
CA ASP A 95 22.01 -22.90 -6.92
C ASP A 95 21.45 -21.98 -8.00
N SER A 96 22.25 -21.58 -8.99
CA SER A 96 21.86 -20.66 -10.06
C SER A 96 20.55 -21.05 -10.77
N PRO A 97 20.29 -22.34 -11.11
CA PRO A 97 18.99 -22.73 -11.66
C PRO A 97 17.85 -22.43 -10.67
N SER A 98 17.96 -22.90 -9.43
CA SER A 98 16.92 -22.69 -8.42
C SER A 98 16.69 -21.22 -8.05
N LEU A 99 17.75 -20.41 -8.02
CA LEU A 99 17.66 -18.96 -7.83
C LEU A 99 16.86 -18.31 -8.94
N LYS A 100 17.07 -18.77 -10.19
CA LYS A 100 16.39 -18.22 -11.35
C LYS A 100 14.93 -18.66 -11.49
N PHE A 101 14.60 -19.87 -11.03
CA PHE A 101 13.23 -20.41 -11.05
C PHE A 101 12.36 -19.92 -9.89
N ALA A 102 12.96 -19.44 -8.80
CA ALA A 102 12.22 -18.84 -7.70
C ALA A 102 11.58 -17.49 -8.12
N ASP A 103 10.54 -17.07 -7.41
CA ASP A 103 9.95 -15.74 -7.63
C ASP A 103 10.91 -14.61 -7.20
N VAL A 104 11.76 -14.91 -6.21
CA VAL A 104 12.84 -14.03 -5.75
C VAL A 104 14.08 -14.87 -5.43
N GLY A 105 15.10 -14.79 -6.28
CA GLY A 105 16.43 -15.33 -6.01
C GLY A 105 17.23 -14.38 -5.10
N ILE A 106 17.89 -14.94 -4.09
CA ILE A 106 18.70 -14.22 -3.11
C ILE A 106 20.10 -14.84 -3.06
N ALA A 107 21.12 -14.09 -3.50
CA ALA A 107 22.51 -14.53 -3.47
C ALA A 107 23.29 -13.93 -2.28
N MET A 108 24.28 -14.68 -1.81
CA MET A 108 25.29 -14.19 -0.86
C MET A 108 26.27 -13.25 -1.58
N GLY A 109 26.57 -12.11 -0.98
CA GLY A 109 27.41 -11.06 -1.55
C GLY A 109 28.91 -11.34 -1.40
N ILE A 110 29.33 -11.89 -0.26
CA ILE A 110 30.75 -12.15 0.04
C ILE A 110 31.11 -13.57 -0.39
N THR A 111 30.42 -14.59 0.12
CA THR A 111 30.71 -16.00 -0.19
C THR A 111 30.10 -16.49 -1.51
N GLY A 112 29.11 -15.78 -2.05
CA GLY A 112 28.41 -16.20 -3.25
C GLY A 112 29.27 -16.10 -4.52
N SER A 113 29.14 -17.09 -5.38
CA SER A 113 29.71 -17.11 -6.73
C SER A 113 29.10 -16.02 -7.62
N ASP A 114 29.85 -15.55 -8.62
CA ASP A 114 29.35 -14.55 -9.57
C ASP A 114 28.15 -15.06 -10.36
N VAL A 115 28.10 -16.37 -10.64
CA VAL A 115 26.96 -17.01 -11.32
C VAL A 115 25.70 -16.98 -10.44
N ALA A 116 25.82 -17.21 -9.13
CA ALA A 116 24.69 -17.10 -8.19
C ALA A 116 24.19 -15.66 -8.09
N LYS A 117 25.10 -14.67 -8.02
CA LYS A 117 24.77 -13.24 -7.97
C LYS A 117 24.04 -12.78 -9.24
N GLN A 118 24.50 -13.21 -10.41
CA GLN A 118 23.85 -12.88 -11.69
C GLN A 118 22.48 -13.55 -11.86
N ALA A 119 22.27 -14.71 -11.23
CA ALA A 119 21.00 -15.42 -11.29
C ALA A 119 19.92 -14.89 -10.33
N SER A 120 20.27 -13.98 -9.41
CA SER A 120 19.41 -13.53 -8.30
C SER A 120 18.92 -12.09 -8.48
N GLU A 121 17.72 -11.79 -7.99
CA GLU A 121 17.15 -10.43 -7.93
C GLU A 121 17.66 -9.62 -6.73
N ILE A 122 18.07 -10.29 -5.65
CA ILE A 122 18.60 -9.65 -4.43
C ILE A 122 19.98 -10.22 -4.11
N ILE A 123 20.92 -9.36 -3.73
CA ILE A 123 22.26 -9.73 -3.26
C ILE A 123 22.42 -9.23 -1.82
N LEU A 124 22.74 -10.14 -0.89
CA LEU A 124 23.03 -9.83 0.51
C LEU A 124 24.49 -9.41 0.65
N THR A 125 24.76 -8.10 0.63
CA THR A 125 26.13 -7.58 0.71
C THR A 125 26.88 -7.91 2.02
N ASP A 126 26.14 -8.32 3.05
CA ASP A 126 26.63 -8.64 4.39
C ASP A 126 26.56 -10.14 4.74
N ASP A 127 26.09 -10.99 3.81
CA ASP A 127 25.90 -12.43 4.02
C ASP A 127 25.05 -12.79 5.25
N ASN A 128 24.13 -11.89 5.64
CA ASN A 128 23.32 -12.07 6.85
C ASN A 128 21.86 -12.39 6.51
N PHE A 129 21.37 -13.56 6.94
CA PHE A 129 19.97 -13.96 6.79
C PHE A 129 18.98 -12.98 7.46
N ALA A 130 19.38 -12.26 8.51
CA ALA A 130 18.55 -11.23 9.14
C ALA A 130 18.18 -10.09 8.16
N THR A 131 19.02 -9.84 7.16
CA THR A 131 18.77 -8.84 6.13
C THR A 131 17.62 -9.25 5.21
N ILE A 132 17.37 -10.55 5.00
CA ILE A 132 16.18 -11.04 4.29
C ILE A 132 14.89 -10.66 5.04
N VAL A 133 14.86 -10.83 6.37
CA VAL A 133 13.70 -10.45 7.19
C VAL A 133 13.42 -8.95 7.09
N ARG A 134 14.49 -8.12 7.09
CA ARG A 134 14.36 -6.67 6.87
C ARG A 134 13.85 -6.36 5.47
N ALA A 135 14.34 -7.04 4.43
CA ALA A 135 13.87 -6.88 3.06
C ALA A 135 12.38 -7.23 2.91
N ILE A 136 11.92 -8.32 3.54
CA ILE A 136 10.50 -8.71 3.57
C ILE A 136 9.66 -7.61 4.25
N ARG A 137 10.12 -7.08 5.38
CA ARG A 137 9.44 -5.97 6.09
C ARG A 137 9.31 -4.73 5.20
N GLU A 138 10.38 -4.34 4.52
CA GLU A 138 10.36 -3.19 3.61
C GLU A 138 9.49 -3.47 2.37
N GLY A 139 9.51 -4.68 1.81
CA GLY A 139 8.62 -5.07 0.70
C GLY A 139 7.14 -4.95 1.08
N ARG A 140 6.76 -5.44 2.26
CA ARG A 140 5.40 -5.27 2.80
C ARG A 140 5.04 -3.79 2.99
N ARG A 141 5.97 -2.99 3.51
CA ARG A 141 5.80 -1.54 3.71
C ARG A 141 5.54 -0.85 2.37
N VAL A 142 6.41 -1.05 1.38
CA VAL A 142 6.29 -0.45 0.04
C VAL A 142 4.94 -0.82 -0.58
N PHE A 143 4.54 -2.08 -0.53
CA PHE A 143 3.23 -2.51 -1.06
C PHE A 143 2.06 -1.79 -0.36
N SER A 144 2.06 -1.72 0.97
CA SER A 144 1.02 -1.02 1.74
C SER A 144 0.97 0.48 1.42
N ASN A 145 2.13 1.08 1.14
CA ASN A 145 2.22 2.49 0.75
C ASN A 145 1.70 2.71 -0.66
N ILE A 146 1.97 1.81 -1.62
CA ILE A 146 1.39 1.85 -2.97
C ILE A 146 -0.14 1.80 -2.91
N GLN A 147 -0.73 0.96 -2.06
CA GLN A 147 -2.19 0.92 -1.88
C GLN A 147 -2.76 2.26 -1.38
N ARG A 148 -2.12 2.90 -0.41
CA ARG A 148 -2.53 4.22 0.12
C ARG A 148 -2.37 5.32 -0.93
N PHE A 149 -1.25 5.30 -1.65
CA PHE A 149 -0.96 6.20 -2.77
C PHE A 149 -2.04 6.11 -3.84
N CYS A 150 -2.38 4.89 -4.29
CA CYS A 150 -3.43 4.68 -5.28
C CYS A 150 -4.81 5.09 -4.75
N CYS A 151 -5.09 4.84 -3.46
CA CYS A 151 -6.35 5.27 -2.86
C CYS A 151 -6.53 6.79 -2.98
N VAL A 152 -5.50 7.59 -2.69
CA VAL A 152 -5.60 9.06 -2.77
C VAL A 152 -5.79 9.54 -4.21
N LEU A 153 -4.92 9.11 -5.14
CA LEU A 153 -4.98 9.58 -6.53
C LEU A 153 -6.28 9.18 -7.22
N VAL A 154 -6.67 7.91 -7.09
CA VAL A 154 -7.88 7.43 -7.78
C VAL A 154 -9.14 8.01 -7.13
N SER A 155 -9.19 8.18 -5.80
CA SER A 155 -10.32 8.87 -5.15
C SER A 155 -10.45 10.32 -5.62
N GLY A 156 -9.33 11.04 -5.77
CA GLY A 156 -9.30 12.40 -6.31
C GLY A 156 -9.90 12.46 -7.71
N ASN A 157 -9.46 11.59 -8.61
CA ASN A 157 -10.00 11.48 -9.97
C ASN A 157 -11.50 11.14 -9.98
N VAL A 158 -11.95 10.24 -9.10
CA VAL A 158 -13.37 9.90 -8.95
C VAL A 158 -14.16 11.12 -8.46
N ALA A 159 -13.63 11.90 -7.52
CA ALA A 159 -14.29 13.12 -7.03
C ALA A 159 -14.47 14.16 -8.13
N GLU A 160 -13.43 14.39 -8.94
CA GLU A 160 -13.50 15.30 -10.09
C GLU A 160 -14.48 14.80 -11.15
N LEU A 161 -14.46 13.50 -11.44
CA LEU A 161 -15.41 12.88 -12.37
C LEU A 161 -16.85 13.05 -11.90
N VAL A 162 -17.14 12.78 -10.62
CA VAL A 162 -18.48 12.98 -10.04
C VAL A 162 -18.90 14.44 -10.14
N CYS A 163 -18.00 15.37 -9.80
CA CYS A 163 -18.26 16.81 -9.90
C CYS A 163 -18.60 17.22 -11.34
N LEU A 164 -17.85 16.75 -12.33
CA LEU A 164 -18.08 17.06 -13.75
C LEU A 164 -19.37 16.44 -14.30
N VAL A 165 -19.63 15.16 -14.02
CA VAL A 165 -20.81 14.44 -14.52
C VAL A 165 -22.09 15.07 -13.99
N ILE A 166 -22.15 15.37 -12.69
CA ILE A 166 -23.29 16.09 -12.10
C ILE A 166 -23.30 17.54 -12.59
N GLY A 167 -22.12 18.12 -12.81
CA GLY A 167 -21.91 19.42 -13.44
C GLY A 167 -22.63 19.60 -14.77
N LEU A 168 -22.85 18.52 -15.54
CA LEU A 168 -23.57 18.57 -16.82
C LEU A 168 -25.05 19.00 -16.67
N ALA A 169 -25.62 18.92 -15.47
CA ALA A 169 -26.98 19.34 -15.20
C ALA A 169 -27.12 20.87 -15.11
N PHE A 170 -26.03 21.60 -14.89
CA PHE A 170 -26.06 23.06 -14.79
C PHE A 170 -25.98 23.66 -16.19
N ARG A 171 -27.07 24.29 -16.63
CA ARG A 171 -27.20 24.87 -17.97
C ARG A 171 -27.49 26.36 -17.91
N ASP A 172 -26.93 27.10 -18.84
CA ASP A 172 -27.23 28.51 -19.03
C ASP A 172 -28.53 28.73 -19.83
N LYS A 173 -28.85 30.01 -20.11
CA LYS A 173 -30.07 30.39 -20.83
C LYS A 173 -30.14 29.87 -22.27
N PHE A 174 -28.99 29.50 -22.85
CA PHE A 174 -28.88 28.99 -24.22
C PHE A 174 -28.78 27.46 -24.25
N ASP A 175 -29.08 26.78 -23.14
CA ASP A 175 -28.97 25.33 -22.97
C ASP A 175 -27.52 24.81 -23.05
N GLU A 176 -26.52 25.70 -22.92
CA GLU A 176 -25.11 25.34 -22.85
C GLU A 176 -24.73 24.96 -21.42
N THR A 177 -23.94 23.89 -21.28
CA THR A 177 -23.52 23.39 -19.97
C THR A 177 -22.50 24.33 -19.32
N VAL A 178 -22.70 24.72 -18.07
CA VAL A 178 -21.74 25.52 -17.30
C VAL A 178 -20.91 24.61 -16.41
N PHE A 179 -19.64 24.41 -16.77
CA PHE A 179 -18.79 23.48 -16.03
C PHE A 179 -18.39 24.05 -14.66
N PRO A 180 -18.43 23.24 -13.58
CA PRO A 180 -18.03 23.65 -12.23
C PRO A 180 -16.51 23.83 -12.07
N LEU A 181 -15.71 23.31 -13.01
CA LEU A 181 -14.26 23.49 -13.09
C LEU A 181 -13.82 23.58 -14.55
N SER A 182 -12.73 24.31 -14.80
CA SER A 182 -12.07 24.28 -16.10
C SER A 182 -11.13 23.06 -16.22
N PRO A 183 -10.84 22.58 -17.44
CA PRO A 183 -9.86 21.52 -17.65
C PRO A 183 -8.48 21.86 -17.08
N VAL A 184 -8.08 23.14 -17.14
CA VAL A 184 -6.78 23.58 -16.60
C VAL A 184 -6.78 23.52 -15.07
N ALA A 185 -7.88 23.87 -14.40
CA ALA A 185 -8.00 23.73 -12.95
C ALA A 185 -7.91 22.26 -12.50
N ILE A 186 -8.51 21.34 -13.27
CA ILE A 186 -8.39 19.89 -13.05
C ILE A 186 -6.94 19.42 -13.21
N LEU A 187 -6.23 19.89 -14.24
CA LEU A 187 -4.81 19.56 -14.41
C LEU A 187 -3.96 20.08 -13.25
N VAL A 188 -4.23 21.29 -12.75
CA VAL A 188 -3.55 21.81 -11.56
C VAL A 188 -3.83 20.92 -10.34
N ASN A 189 -5.07 20.47 -10.17
CA ASN A 189 -5.41 19.55 -9.07
C ASN A 189 -4.68 18.21 -9.16
N ASN A 190 -4.68 17.59 -10.34
CA ASN A 190 -4.09 16.26 -10.50
C ASN A 190 -2.55 16.29 -10.45
N LEU A 191 -1.94 17.23 -11.17
CA LEU A 191 -0.49 17.24 -11.33
C LEU A 191 0.22 18.01 -10.21
N LEU A 192 -0.29 19.19 -9.82
CA LEU A 192 0.47 20.09 -8.94
C LEU A 192 0.09 19.95 -7.46
N THR A 193 -1.19 19.74 -7.13
CA THR A 193 -1.62 19.67 -5.72
C THR A 193 -1.82 18.23 -5.22
N GLY A 194 -2.37 17.33 -6.04
CA GLY A 194 -2.70 15.96 -5.67
C GLY A 194 -1.52 14.97 -5.71
N THR A 195 -0.58 15.15 -6.63
CA THR A 195 0.59 14.25 -6.77
C THR A 195 1.56 14.32 -5.57
N PRO A 196 1.96 15.49 -5.04
CA PRO A 196 2.88 15.58 -3.90
C PRO A 196 2.43 14.82 -2.64
N PRO A 197 1.20 14.97 -2.10
CA PRO A 197 0.78 14.21 -0.91
C PRO A 197 0.68 12.72 -1.20
N ALA A 198 0.30 12.31 -2.42
CA ALA A 198 0.29 10.92 -2.80
C ALA A 198 1.71 10.33 -2.79
N MET A 199 2.68 10.99 -3.42
CA MET A 199 4.09 10.55 -3.40
C MET A 199 4.65 10.51 -1.97
N ALA A 200 4.27 11.45 -1.12
CA ALA A 200 4.67 11.47 0.28
C ALA A 200 4.15 10.26 1.08
N LEU A 201 3.00 9.68 0.72
CA LEU A 201 2.54 8.42 1.30
C LEU A 201 3.40 7.22 0.86
N GLY A 202 4.06 7.31 -0.29
CA GLY A 202 5.03 6.32 -0.76
C GLY A 202 6.19 6.08 0.22
N VAL A 203 6.59 7.13 0.95
CA VAL A 203 7.69 7.09 1.93
C VAL A 203 7.22 6.94 3.38
N GLU A 204 5.92 6.72 3.62
CA GLU A 204 5.37 6.51 4.96
C GLU A 204 6.09 5.35 5.66
N LYS A 205 6.34 5.49 6.97
CA LYS A 205 7.03 4.46 7.77
C LYS A 205 6.17 3.19 7.89
N ALA A 206 6.84 2.04 7.99
CA ALA A 206 6.17 0.78 8.30
C ALA A 206 5.47 0.87 9.66
N TRP A 207 4.26 0.33 9.76
CA TRP A 207 3.62 0.15 11.05
C TRP A 207 4.30 -0.99 11.82
N PRO A 208 4.41 -0.90 13.16
CA PRO A 208 5.06 -1.94 13.95
C PRO A 208 4.46 -3.34 13.74
N THR A 209 3.16 -3.41 13.47
CA THR A 209 2.39 -4.65 13.31
C THR A 209 2.49 -5.26 11.91
N ILE A 210 3.28 -4.69 10.99
CA ILE A 210 3.33 -5.15 9.58
C ILE A 210 3.87 -6.57 9.43
N MET A 211 4.68 -7.02 10.40
CA MET A 211 5.22 -8.36 10.42
C MET A 211 4.26 -9.35 11.09
N ASP A 212 3.30 -8.88 11.89
CA ASP A 212 2.29 -9.73 12.56
C ASP A 212 1.19 -10.17 11.59
N GLU A 213 1.08 -9.53 10.43
CA GLU A 213 0.12 -9.88 9.39
C GLU A 213 0.64 -11.11 8.60
N PRO A 214 -0.24 -12.06 8.23
CA PRO A 214 0.17 -13.18 7.38
C PRO A 214 0.60 -12.68 5.99
N PRO A 215 1.41 -13.46 5.24
CA PRO A 215 1.71 -13.13 3.85
C PRO A 215 0.43 -12.94 3.04
N ARG A 216 0.42 -11.91 2.18
CA ARG A 216 -0.71 -11.66 1.28
C ARG A 216 -0.89 -12.83 0.33
N SER A 217 -2.14 -13.11 -0.05
CA SER A 217 -2.40 -14.10 -1.09
C SER A 217 -1.82 -13.65 -2.45
N PRO A 218 -1.19 -14.54 -3.24
CA PRO A 218 -0.66 -14.19 -4.55
C PRO A 218 -1.74 -13.68 -5.51
N THR A 219 -2.97 -14.19 -5.37
CA THR A 219 -4.12 -13.84 -6.19
C THR A 219 -4.73 -12.48 -5.82
N SER A 220 -4.43 -11.94 -4.63
CA SER A 220 -4.86 -10.60 -4.27
C SER A 220 -4.03 -9.54 -4.99
N GLY A 221 -4.67 -8.85 -5.93
CA GLY A 221 -4.11 -7.67 -6.60
C GLY A 221 -4.07 -6.44 -5.69
N LEU A 222 -3.58 -5.33 -6.24
CA LEU A 222 -3.49 -4.05 -5.54
C LEU A 222 -4.88 -3.50 -5.16
N PHE A 223 -5.82 -3.57 -6.10
CA PHE A 223 -7.21 -3.13 -5.97
C PHE A 223 -8.08 -4.25 -5.40
N THR A 224 -7.91 -4.52 -4.10
CA THR A 224 -8.85 -5.38 -3.39
C THR A 224 -10.23 -4.71 -3.32
N TRP A 225 -11.29 -5.49 -3.12
CA TRP A 225 -12.64 -4.94 -2.95
C TRP A 225 -12.70 -3.88 -1.84
N GLU A 226 -11.90 -4.05 -0.79
CA GLU A 226 -11.75 -3.07 0.28
C GLU A 226 -11.16 -1.74 -0.21
N VAL A 227 -10.04 -1.78 -0.95
CA VAL A 227 -9.41 -0.57 -1.49
C VAL A 227 -10.34 0.10 -2.51
N LEU A 228 -11.03 -0.69 -3.35
CA LEU A 228 -11.99 -0.15 -4.31
C LEU A 228 -13.17 0.52 -3.60
N SER A 229 -13.69 -0.08 -2.51
CA SER A 229 -14.76 0.53 -1.71
C SER A 229 -14.34 1.84 -1.07
N ASP A 230 -13.09 1.93 -0.59
CA ASP A 230 -12.54 3.19 -0.08
C ASP A 230 -12.45 4.24 -1.18
N ILE A 231 -11.91 3.86 -2.35
CA ILE A 231 -11.78 4.76 -3.50
C ILE A 231 -13.12 5.34 -3.91
N THR A 232 -14.13 4.47 -4.06
CA THR A 232 -15.47 4.89 -4.45
C THR A 232 -16.10 5.76 -3.37
N PHE A 233 -16.04 5.36 -2.09
CA PHE A 233 -16.65 6.12 -1.01
C PHE A 233 -16.07 7.53 -0.87
N TYR A 234 -14.73 7.65 -0.80
CA TYR A 234 -14.09 8.95 -0.64
C TYR A 234 -14.25 9.82 -1.89
N GLY A 235 -14.10 9.25 -3.08
CA GLY A 235 -14.29 9.96 -4.33
C GLY A 235 -15.70 10.54 -4.45
N PHE A 236 -16.74 9.72 -4.26
CA PHE A 236 -18.13 10.20 -4.29
C PHE A 236 -18.41 11.24 -3.21
N THR A 237 -17.92 11.05 -1.98
CA THR A 237 -18.15 12.00 -0.90
C THR A 237 -17.54 13.36 -1.23
N ILE A 238 -16.27 13.40 -1.64
CA ILE A 238 -15.58 14.66 -1.97
C ILE A 238 -16.24 15.33 -3.20
N GLY A 239 -16.58 14.55 -4.23
CA GLY A 239 -17.21 15.06 -5.44
C GLY A 239 -18.61 15.62 -5.19
N LEU A 240 -19.45 14.92 -4.42
CA LEU A 240 -20.80 15.37 -4.04
C LEU A 240 -20.77 16.62 -3.18
N LEU A 241 -19.84 16.69 -2.22
CA LEU A 241 -19.65 17.87 -1.39
C LEU A 241 -19.19 19.07 -2.24
N SER A 242 -18.30 18.86 -3.19
CA SER A 242 -17.78 19.92 -4.05
C SER A 242 -18.84 20.45 -5.02
N ILE A 243 -19.67 19.59 -5.62
CA ILE A 243 -20.79 20.07 -6.46
C ILE A 243 -21.91 20.69 -5.62
N ALA A 244 -22.10 20.26 -4.38
CA ALA A 244 -23.00 20.92 -3.44
C ALA A 244 -22.52 22.35 -3.12
N ASP A 245 -21.21 22.57 -2.94
CA ASP A 245 -20.65 23.91 -2.77
C ASP A 245 -20.91 24.79 -3.99
N PHE A 246 -20.74 24.25 -5.21
CA PHE A 246 -21.11 24.96 -6.44
C PHE A 246 -22.57 25.39 -6.41
N TRP A 247 -23.47 24.45 -6.10
CA TRP A 247 -24.92 24.71 -6.05
C TRP A 247 -25.29 25.73 -4.97
N LEU A 248 -24.66 25.66 -3.78
CA LEU A 248 -24.89 26.60 -2.68
C LEU A 248 -24.46 28.02 -3.04
N VAL A 249 -23.30 28.18 -3.67
CA VAL A 249 -22.84 29.51 -4.11
C VAL A 249 -23.74 30.05 -5.22
N MET A 250 -24.14 29.22 -6.18
CA MET A 250 -24.98 29.65 -7.30
C MET A 250 -26.42 29.96 -6.88
N ASN A 251 -27.08 29.07 -6.16
CA ASN A 251 -28.53 29.12 -5.88
C ASN A 251 -28.88 29.43 -4.43
N GLY A 252 -28.04 29.04 -3.47
CA GLY A 252 -28.30 29.23 -2.05
C GLY A 252 -28.04 30.67 -1.60
N PHE A 253 -26.91 31.22 -2.02
CA PHE A 253 -26.46 32.58 -1.68
C PHE A 253 -26.34 33.51 -2.89
N GLY A 254 -26.46 32.95 -4.09
CA GLY A 254 -26.45 33.69 -5.36
C GLY A 254 -27.86 33.90 -5.92
N ASP A 255 -27.93 34.48 -7.11
CA ASP A 255 -29.16 34.77 -7.85
C ASP A 255 -29.58 33.64 -8.81
N GLY A 256 -28.84 32.52 -8.82
CA GLY A 256 -29.04 31.39 -9.74
C GLY A 256 -28.65 31.71 -11.19
N ASN A 257 -28.08 32.88 -11.47
CA ASN A 257 -27.76 33.29 -12.83
C ASN A 257 -26.47 32.62 -13.31
N MET A 258 -26.61 31.75 -14.29
CA MET A 258 -25.51 30.98 -14.89
C MET A 258 -24.66 31.78 -15.90
N GLY A 259 -25.01 33.05 -16.14
CA GLY A 259 -24.31 33.92 -17.09
C GLY A 259 -24.46 33.47 -18.54
N GLU A 260 -23.60 33.97 -19.43
CA GLU A 260 -23.58 33.63 -20.85
C GLU A 260 -22.15 33.30 -21.29
N ASN A 261 -21.95 32.11 -21.88
CA ASN A 261 -20.65 31.67 -22.43
C ASN A 261 -19.47 31.71 -21.42
N CYS A 262 -19.76 31.48 -20.14
CA CYS A 262 -18.79 31.55 -19.04
C CYS A 262 -17.67 30.50 -19.11
N ASN A 263 -17.78 29.50 -19.98
CA ASN A 263 -16.73 28.49 -20.17
C ASN A 263 -15.51 29.04 -20.94
N ARG A 264 -15.70 30.05 -21.79
CA ARG A 264 -14.64 30.57 -22.66
C ARG A 264 -13.95 31.77 -22.06
N GLU A 265 -14.72 32.80 -21.70
CA GLU A 265 -14.20 34.09 -21.29
C GLU A 265 -14.88 34.60 -20.02
N TYR A 266 -14.20 35.50 -19.34
CA TYR A 266 -14.72 36.18 -18.16
C TYR A 266 -15.53 37.40 -18.60
N SER A 267 -16.74 37.53 -18.07
CA SER A 267 -17.60 38.70 -18.18
C SER A 267 -18.19 39.03 -16.80
N GLU A 268 -18.75 40.23 -16.63
CA GLU A 268 -19.42 40.60 -15.38
C GLU A 268 -20.63 39.71 -15.07
N SER A 269 -21.34 39.23 -16.09
CA SER A 269 -22.44 38.27 -15.90
C SER A 269 -21.98 36.89 -15.42
N CYS A 270 -20.72 36.53 -15.64
CA CYS A 270 -20.11 35.28 -15.22
C CYS A 270 -19.44 35.36 -13.84
N GLU A 271 -19.50 36.51 -13.17
CA GLU A 271 -18.82 36.71 -11.89
C GLU A 271 -19.21 35.66 -10.85
N LEU A 272 -20.51 35.38 -10.70
CA LEU A 272 -21.00 34.40 -9.74
C LEU A 272 -20.50 32.99 -10.06
N VAL A 273 -20.56 32.58 -11.33
CA VAL A 273 -20.04 31.29 -11.80
C VAL A 273 -18.55 31.15 -11.51
N PHE A 274 -17.76 32.19 -11.79
CA PHE A 274 -16.31 32.14 -11.54
C PHE A 274 -15.99 32.09 -10.04
N ARG A 275 -16.79 32.74 -9.19
CA ARG A 275 -16.66 32.61 -7.72
C ARG A 275 -17.01 31.20 -7.26
N ALA A 276 -18.11 30.63 -7.77
CA ALA A 276 -18.49 29.24 -7.49
C ALA A 276 -17.41 28.24 -7.93
N ARG A 277 -16.80 28.42 -9.10
CA ARG A 277 -15.63 27.65 -9.56
C ARG A 277 -14.44 27.78 -8.62
N GLY A 278 -14.19 28.98 -8.10
CA GLY A 278 -13.15 29.23 -7.10
C GLY A 278 -13.39 28.45 -5.81
N THR A 279 -14.64 28.40 -5.35
CA THR A 279 -15.05 27.62 -4.16
C THR A 279 -14.87 26.12 -4.40
N VAL A 280 -15.35 25.59 -5.52
CA VAL A 280 -15.19 24.17 -5.89
C VAL A 280 -13.72 23.78 -5.97
N PHE A 281 -12.91 24.62 -6.63
CA PHE A 281 -11.47 24.39 -6.76
C PHE A 281 -10.78 24.35 -5.39
N ALA A 282 -11.11 25.29 -4.50
CA ALA A 282 -10.60 25.31 -3.14
C ALA A 282 -11.02 24.06 -2.34
N THR A 283 -12.31 23.71 -2.37
CA THR A 283 -12.85 22.54 -1.68
C THR A 283 -12.18 21.26 -2.16
N LEU A 284 -12.13 21.01 -3.48
CA LEU A 284 -11.49 19.82 -4.03
C LEU A 284 -10.01 19.75 -3.63
N THR A 285 -9.28 20.85 -3.81
CA THR A 285 -7.84 20.88 -3.50
C THR A 285 -7.61 20.53 -2.03
N LEU A 286 -8.26 21.24 -1.12
CA LEU A 286 -8.04 21.05 0.32
C LEU A 286 -8.60 19.72 0.82
N ALA A 287 -9.73 19.25 0.27
CA ALA A 287 -10.29 17.95 0.63
C ALA A 287 -9.38 16.81 0.19
N ILE A 288 -8.78 16.87 -1.01
CA ILE A 288 -7.81 15.87 -1.49
C ILE A 288 -6.52 15.90 -0.64
N LEU A 289 -6.03 17.09 -0.29
CA LEU A 289 -4.88 17.23 0.61
C LEU A 289 -5.15 16.60 1.98
N LEU A 290 -6.34 16.85 2.57
CA LEU A 290 -6.77 16.21 3.83
C LEU A 290 -7.03 14.72 3.66
N HIS A 291 -7.54 14.28 2.51
CA HIS A 291 -7.74 12.88 2.18
C HIS A 291 -6.41 12.12 2.19
N GLY A 292 -5.32 12.75 1.75
CA GLY A 292 -3.95 12.22 1.89
C GLY A 292 -3.62 11.82 3.34
N TYR A 293 -3.97 12.67 4.31
CA TYR A 293 -3.81 12.33 5.73
C TYR A 293 -4.76 11.22 6.19
N ASN A 294 -6.02 11.25 5.73
CA ASN A 294 -6.98 10.19 6.04
C ASN A 294 -6.49 8.81 5.56
N CYS A 295 -5.79 8.74 4.42
CA CYS A 295 -5.25 7.51 3.86
C CYS A 295 -4.00 6.96 4.55
N ARG A 296 -3.37 7.70 5.48
CA ARG A 296 -2.31 7.13 6.35
C ARG A 296 -2.80 5.92 7.16
N ARG A 297 -4.10 5.88 7.46
CA ARG A 297 -4.80 4.73 8.06
C ARG A 297 -6.13 4.46 7.35
N LEU A 298 -6.18 3.38 6.57
CA LEU A 298 -7.38 2.95 5.84
C LEU A 298 -8.50 2.43 6.76
N ARG A 299 -8.17 1.87 7.94
CA ARG A 299 -9.16 1.36 8.92
C ARG A 299 -9.15 2.09 10.27
N GLY A 300 -8.01 2.60 10.70
CA GLY A 300 -7.87 3.22 12.03
C GLY A 300 -8.31 4.68 12.06
N PRO A 301 -8.74 5.19 13.23
CA PRO A 301 -9.11 6.60 13.38
C PRO A 301 -7.88 7.48 13.18
N MET A 302 -8.06 8.60 12.47
CA MET A 302 -7.00 9.55 12.17
C MET A 302 -7.09 10.81 13.03
N TRP A 303 -8.29 11.24 13.42
CA TRP A 303 -8.50 12.49 14.15
C TRP A 303 -8.55 12.35 15.68
N ASN A 304 -7.75 11.43 16.22
CA ASN A 304 -7.53 11.31 17.67
C ASN A 304 -6.33 12.17 18.11
N TRP A 305 -6.31 12.62 19.37
CA TRP A 305 -5.25 13.50 19.88
C TRP A 305 -3.83 12.93 19.67
N ASN A 306 -3.65 11.62 19.85
CA ASN A 306 -2.37 10.96 19.62
C ASN A 306 -1.93 11.00 18.15
N MET A 307 -2.86 11.03 17.20
CA MET A 307 -2.58 11.05 15.76
C MET A 307 -2.41 12.47 15.23
N ILE A 308 -3.10 13.47 15.80
CA ILE A 308 -2.86 14.89 15.48
C ILE A 308 -1.42 15.28 15.84
N LYS A 309 -0.86 14.74 16.93
CA LYS A 309 0.58 14.90 17.25
C LYS A 309 1.50 14.32 16.17
N ARG A 310 1.02 13.29 15.46
CA ARG A 310 1.75 12.61 14.38
C ARG A 310 1.58 13.28 13.02
N PHE A 311 0.88 14.42 12.95
CA PHE A 311 0.68 15.16 11.70
C PHE A 311 2.01 15.58 11.05
N PHE A 312 3.03 15.86 11.88
CA PHE A 312 4.37 16.28 11.46
C PHE A 312 5.38 15.12 11.32
N GLU A 313 5.00 13.87 11.59
CA GLU A 313 5.93 12.73 11.49
C GLU A 313 6.39 12.47 10.06
N ASN A 314 5.50 12.65 9.09
CA ASN A 314 5.83 12.57 7.67
C ASN A 314 6.01 14.00 7.13
N ILE A 315 7.26 14.47 7.18
CA ILE A 315 7.62 15.81 6.74
C ILE A 315 7.30 16.04 5.25
N PHE A 316 7.39 15.00 4.41
CA PHE A 316 7.04 15.12 3.00
C PHE A 316 5.54 15.34 2.81
N LEU A 317 4.70 14.66 3.59
CA LEU A 317 3.25 14.81 3.50
C LEU A 317 2.82 16.19 4.01
N PHE A 318 3.45 16.65 5.09
CA PHE A 318 3.23 17.99 5.63
C PHE A 318 3.68 19.09 4.66
N SER A 319 4.87 18.97 4.09
CA SER A 319 5.35 19.89 3.06
C SER A 319 4.44 19.88 1.83
N GLY A 320 3.97 18.71 1.39
CA GLY A 320 3.02 18.59 0.28
C GLY A 320 1.69 19.28 0.57
N PHE A 321 1.16 19.11 1.78
CA PHE A 321 -0.05 19.79 2.24
C PHE A 321 0.12 21.31 2.29
N LEU A 322 1.23 21.79 2.86
CA LEU A 322 1.51 23.22 2.97
C LEU A 322 1.72 23.86 1.59
N CYS A 323 2.56 23.26 0.75
CA CYS A 323 2.80 23.73 -0.62
C CYS A 323 1.52 23.69 -1.46
N GLY A 324 0.71 22.63 -1.35
CA GLY A 324 -0.58 22.52 -2.05
C GLY A 324 -1.57 23.60 -1.61
N THR A 325 -1.63 23.90 -0.31
CA THR A 325 -2.48 24.98 0.24
C THR A 325 -2.01 26.35 -0.24
N ILE A 326 -0.70 26.62 -0.23
CA ILE A 326 -0.13 27.87 -0.75
C ILE A 326 -0.43 28.00 -2.25
N LEU A 327 -0.23 26.93 -3.02
CA LEU A 327 -0.52 26.92 -4.45
C LEU A 327 -2.01 27.18 -4.72
N CYS A 328 -2.91 26.59 -3.93
CA CYS A 328 -4.35 26.86 -4.01
C CYS A 328 -4.64 28.36 -3.84
N LEU A 329 -4.05 29.01 -2.84
CA LEU A 329 -4.21 30.44 -2.61
C LEU A 329 -3.65 31.27 -3.77
N LEU A 330 -2.48 30.92 -4.30
CA LEU A 330 -1.91 31.59 -5.47
C LEU A 330 -2.82 31.47 -6.70
N CYS A 331 -3.36 30.28 -6.97
CA CYS A 331 -4.29 30.03 -8.07
C CYS A 331 -5.57 30.88 -7.99
N ILE A 332 -6.06 31.15 -6.77
CA ILE A 332 -7.29 31.91 -6.53
C ILE A 332 -7.06 33.43 -6.57
N TYR A 333 -5.97 33.91 -5.97
CA TYR A 333 -5.78 35.34 -5.71
C TYR A 333 -4.81 36.05 -6.68
N VAL A 334 -3.98 35.33 -7.44
CA VAL A 334 -3.08 35.96 -8.41
C VAL A 334 -3.86 36.38 -9.66
N PRO A 335 -3.90 37.69 -9.99
CA PRO A 335 -4.61 38.18 -11.18
C PRO A 335 -4.04 37.59 -12.47
N GLY A 336 -4.91 37.29 -13.44
CA GLY A 336 -4.54 36.69 -14.72
C GLY A 336 -4.40 35.17 -14.64
N LEU A 337 -3.83 34.63 -13.57
CA LEU A 337 -3.83 33.18 -13.32
C LEU A 337 -5.25 32.68 -13.01
N ASN A 338 -5.97 33.39 -12.14
CA ASN A 338 -7.33 33.03 -11.76
C ASN A 338 -8.33 33.10 -12.94
N THR A 339 -8.47 34.26 -13.57
CA THR A 339 -9.54 34.52 -14.55
C THR A 339 -9.18 34.07 -15.96
N SER A 340 -7.95 34.30 -16.43
CA SER A 340 -7.58 34.00 -17.83
C SER A 340 -7.22 32.53 -18.02
N VAL A 341 -6.46 31.95 -17.08
CA VAL A 341 -5.94 30.58 -17.19
C VAL A 341 -6.89 29.57 -16.53
N LEU A 342 -7.23 29.76 -15.25
CA LEU A 342 -8.01 28.79 -14.47
C LEU A 342 -9.53 28.96 -14.60
N LYS A 343 -9.99 30.07 -15.18
CA LYS A 343 -11.41 30.43 -15.36
C LYS A 343 -12.21 30.44 -14.04
N LEU A 344 -11.57 30.94 -12.97
CA LEU A 344 -12.16 31.13 -11.64
C LEU A 344 -11.87 32.53 -11.10
N LYS A 345 -12.57 32.96 -10.05
CA LYS A 345 -12.36 34.25 -9.39
C LYS A 345 -11.99 34.03 -7.92
N HIS A 346 -11.41 35.07 -7.33
CA HIS A 346 -11.12 35.09 -5.90
C HIS A 346 -12.40 34.88 -5.09
N ILE A 347 -12.26 34.14 -3.99
CA ILE A 347 -13.34 33.89 -3.04
C ILE A 347 -13.12 34.73 -1.78
N SER A 348 -14.18 35.08 -1.08
CA SER A 348 -14.12 35.85 0.17
C SER A 348 -14.85 35.13 1.29
N TRP A 349 -16.16 35.33 1.41
CA TRP A 349 -17.00 34.68 2.43
C TRP A 349 -17.22 33.19 2.13
N GLU A 350 -17.04 32.77 0.89
CA GLU A 350 -17.19 31.37 0.45
C GLU A 350 -16.17 30.44 1.12
N TRP A 351 -15.06 30.97 1.66
CA TRP A 351 -14.18 30.20 2.55
C TRP A 351 -14.91 29.59 3.75
N GLY A 352 -15.98 30.24 4.23
CA GLY A 352 -16.85 29.67 5.25
C GLY A 352 -17.52 28.38 4.79
N ILE A 353 -17.99 28.32 3.53
CA ILE A 353 -18.54 27.10 2.92
C ILE A 353 -17.44 26.04 2.85
N VAL A 354 -16.28 26.39 2.29
CA VAL A 354 -15.14 25.46 2.17
C VAL A 354 -14.80 24.83 3.52
N ILE A 355 -14.62 25.64 4.57
CA ILE A 355 -14.26 25.13 5.91
C ILE A 355 -15.35 24.20 6.47
N ILE A 356 -16.62 24.57 6.35
CA ILE A 356 -17.74 23.73 6.81
C ILE A 356 -17.75 22.40 6.05
N THR A 357 -17.57 22.43 4.73
CA THR A 357 -17.52 21.25 3.88
C THR A 357 -16.34 20.34 4.23
N LEU A 358 -15.16 20.90 4.51
CA LEU A 358 -14.03 20.12 5.01
C LEU A 358 -14.33 19.45 6.36
N LEU A 359 -14.97 20.15 7.30
CA LEU A 359 -15.37 19.57 8.59
C LEU A 359 -16.37 18.42 8.41
N ILE A 360 -17.37 18.59 7.53
CA ILE A 360 -18.33 17.55 7.17
C ILE A 360 -17.61 16.34 6.58
N PHE A 361 -16.67 16.55 5.66
CA PHE A 361 -15.85 15.48 5.09
C PHE A 361 -15.08 14.71 6.17
N LEU A 362 -14.45 15.41 7.13
CA LEU A 362 -13.73 14.75 8.22
C LEU A 362 -14.64 13.88 9.08
N ILE A 363 -15.83 14.39 9.44
CA ILE A 363 -16.82 13.64 10.22
C ILE A 363 -17.28 12.38 9.46
N ILE A 364 -17.66 12.53 8.20
CA ILE A 364 -18.11 11.41 7.35
C ILE A 364 -16.99 10.36 7.20
N SER A 365 -15.75 10.81 7.03
CA SER A 365 -14.59 9.90 6.89
C SER A 365 -14.36 9.04 8.13
N GLU A 366 -14.53 9.60 9.33
CA GLU A 366 -14.38 8.86 10.58
C GLU A 366 -15.56 7.92 10.84
N ILE A 367 -16.79 8.34 10.51
CA ILE A 367 -17.98 7.47 10.59
C ILE A 367 -17.80 6.24 9.68
N TYR A 368 -17.32 6.45 8.45
CA TYR A 368 -17.04 5.38 7.51
C TYR A 368 -15.99 4.39 8.05
N LYS A 369 -14.86 4.90 8.55
CA LYS A 369 -13.82 4.07 9.18
C LYS A 369 -14.32 3.33 10.42
N PHE A 370 -15.19 3.95 11.22
CA PHE A 370 -15.83 3.31 12.37
C PHE A 370 -16.73 2.15 11.94
N GLY A 371 -17.60 2.35 10.95
CA GLY A 371 -18.44 1.30 10.39
C GLY A 371 -17.62 0.14 9.79
N LYS A 372 -16.57 0.47 9.03
CA LYS A 372 -15.66 -0.51 8.43
C LYS A 372 -14.97 -1.40 9.46
N ARG A 373 -14.54 -0.85 10.60
CA ARG A 373 -13.94 -1.63 11.70
C ARG A 373 -14.91 -2.63 12.34
N LYS A 374 -16.21 -2.31 12.37
CA LYS A 374 -17.25 -3.16 12.95
C LYS A 374 -17.70 -4.26 11.98
N LEU A 375 -17.78 -3.94 10.69
CA LEU A 375 -18.35 -4.82 9.66
C LEU A 375 -17.31 -5.72 8.98
N CYS A 376 -16.08 -5.25 8.80
CA CYS A 376 -15.03 -6.04 8.17
C CYS A 376 -14.26 -6.84 9.23
N LYS A 377 -14.04 -8.14 8.97
CA LYS A 377 -13.13 -8.96 9.79
C LYS A 377 -11.75 -8.28 9.86
N PRO A 378 -11.08 -8.26 11.03
CA PRO A 378 -9.72 -7.74 11.12
C PRO A 378 -8.82 -8.45 10.11
N LEU A 379 -7.95 -7.70 9.42
CA LEU A 379 -7.00 -8.23 8.44
C LEU A 379 -6.01 -9.24 9.06
N ALA A 380 -5.92 -9.29 10.39
CA ALA A 380 -5.12 -10.25 11.11
C ALA A 380 -5.85 -10.73 12.38
N VAL A 381 -6.07 -12.03 12.46
CA VAL A 381 -5.74 -12.78 13.67
C VAL A 381 -4.59 -13.65 13.22
N ALA A 382 -3.34 -13.26 13.48
CA ALA A 382 -2.27 -14.24 13.47
C ALA A 382 -2.73 -15.36 14.39
N THR A 383 -2.72 -16.61 13.93
CA THR A 383 -2.87 -17.73 14.87
C THR A 383 -1.83 -17.53 15.97
N GLU A 384 -2.17 -17.85 17.21
CA GLU A 384 -1.30 -17.62 18.37
C GLU A 384 0.11 -18.17 18.14
N GLU A 385 0.18 -19.29 17.42
CA GLU A 385 1.40 -19.93 16.91
C GLU A 385 2.18 -19.10 15.88
N GLN A 386 1.53 -18.55 14.86
CA GLN A 386 2.18 -17.67 13.87
C GLN A 386 2.72 -16.40 14.52
N GLY A 387 1.94 -15.81 15.45
CA GLY A 387 2.35 -14.64 16.22
C GLY A 387 3.48 -14.95 17.21
N ARG A 388 3.54 -16.17 17.75
CA ARG A 388 4.64 -16.67 18.60
C ARG A 388 5.92 -16.83 17.76
N LEU A 389 5.84 -17.54 16.64
CA LEU A 389 6.97 -17.75 15.74
C LEU A 389 7.51 -16.41 15.21
N GLN A 390 6.64 -15.51 14.72
CA GLN A 390 7.08 -14.19 14.26
C GLN A 390 7.72 -13.36 15.38
N ARG A 391 7.21 -13.40 16.61
CA ARG A 391 7.83 -12.72 17.76
C ARG A 391 9.20 -13.29 18.09
N ILE A 392 9.34 -14.61 18.20
CA ILE A 392 10.63 -15.27 18.45
C ILE A 392 11.66 -14.86 17.37
N TRP A 393 11.27 -14.91 16.10
CA TRP A 393 12.16 -14.55 14.99
C TRP A 393 12.51 -13.07 14.97
N THR A 394 11.55 -12.18 15.28
CA THR A 394 11.76 -10.73 15.29
C THR A 394 12.58 -10.27 16.50
N GLU A 395 12.35 -10.84 17.68
CA GLU A 395 13.09 -10.54 18.91
C GLU A 395 14.53 -11.07 18.83
N ASN A 396 14.73 -12.28 18.31
CA ASN A 396 16.07 -12.85 18.14
C ASN A 396 16.91 -12.13 17.07
N THR A 397 16.29 -11.61 15.99
CA THR A 397 17.01 -10.79 14.99
C THR A 397 17.26 -9.35 15.44
N LEU A 398 16.45 -8.80 16.34
CA LEU A 398 16.72 -7.50 16.96
C LEU A 398 17.82 -7.60 18.01
N ALA A 399 17.80 -8.65 18.84
CA ALA A 399 18.82 -8.91 19.87
C ALA A 399 20.22 -9.14 19.28
N SER A 400 20.34 -9.84 18.15
CA SER A 400 21.62 -10.05 17.46
C SER A 400 22.16 -8.76 16.80
N SER A 401 21.32 -7.77 16.54
CA SER A 401 21.75 -6.47 16.00
C SER A 401 22.23 -5.47 17.06
N THR A 402 21.82 -5.63 18.32
CA THR A 402 22.30 -4.82 19.46
C THR A 402 23.55 -5.39 20.13
N GLY A 403 23.91 -6.65 19.86
CA GLY A 403 25.09 -7.32 20.43
C GLY A 403 26.44 -6.93 19.80
N GLY A 404 26.45 -6.09 18.76
CA GLY A 404 27.67 -5.72 18.01
C GLY A 404 28.31 -4.38 18.36
N LEU A 405 27.76 -3.60 19.30
CA LEU A 405 28.27 -2.27 19.68
C LEU A 405 28.85 -2.20 21.10
N SER A 406 29.29 -3.33 21.63
CA SER A 406 30.01 -3.40 22.90
C SER A 406 31.11 -4.45 22.83
N LYS A 407 32.24 -4.10 22.22
CA LYS A 407 33.60 -4.36 22.73
C LYS A 407 34.63 -3.65 21.87
#